data_AF-A0A7K7S828-F1
#
_entry.id   AF-A0A7K7S828-F1
#
_cell.length_a   1.000
_cell.length_b   1.000
_cell.length_c   1.000
_cell.angle_alpha   90.00
_cell.angle_beta   90.00
_cell.angle_gamma   90.00
#
_symmetry.space_group_name_H-M   'P 1'
#
loop_
_entity.id
_entity.type
_entity.pdbx_description
1 polymer ?
#
loop_
_entity_poly.entity_id
_entity_poly.type
_entity_poly.pdbx_seq_one_letter_code
_entity_poly.pdbx_strand_id
1 'polypeptide(L)'
;MPYLLISTQIRLEAGPTMVGDEHSDPHLMSILGATKRSTLGNNFCEYYVNDAPRVVLDKLESLGYRVVSMTGVGQTLVWCLHRE
;
A
#
# COMPACT_ATOMS: atom_id res chain seq x y z
N MET A 1 10.54 -4.88 7.58
CA MET A 1 10.72 -4.68 6.12
C MET A 1 11.06 -3.20 5.87
N PRO A 2 12.29 -2.86 5.43
CA PRO A 2 12.72 -1.47 5.32
C PRO A 2 12.08 -0.72 4.16
N TYR A 3 11.77 -1.40 3.04
CA TYR A 3 11.06 -0.82 1.90
C TYR A 3 9.59 -1.27 1.89
N LEU A 4 8.74 -0.38 1.38
CA LEU A 4 7.33 -0.63 1.15
C LEU A 4 6.89 -0.01 -0.17
N LEU A 5 6.11 -0.76 -0.95
CA LEU A 5 5.43 -0.26 -2.15
C LEU A 5 3.94 -0.25 -1.89
N ILE A 6 3.32 0.92 -2.02
CA ILE A 6 1.87 1.04 -1.99
C ILE A 6 1.36 1.60 -3.31
N SER A 7 0.14 1.28 -3.68
CA SER A 7 -0.44 1.77 -4.93
C SER A 7 -1.93 2.00 -4.84
N THR A 8 -2.45 2.85 -5.72
CA THR A 8 -3.89 2.96 -5.95
C THR A 8 -4.13 3.17 -7.44
N GLN A 9 -5.26 2.69 -7.93
CA GLN A 9 -5.75 3.09 -9.24
C GLN A 9 -6.44 4.45 -9.14
N ILE A 10 -6.56 5.18 -10.25
CA ILE A 10 -7.36 6.40 -10.25
C ILE A 10 -8.78 6.09 -9.73
N ARG A 11 -9.38 6.96 -8.92
CA ARG A 11 -8.99 8.33 -8.55
C ARG A 11 -8.22 8.38 -7.23
N LEU A 12 -7.20 9.25 -7.14
CA LEU A 12 -6.36 9.47 -5.96
C LEU A 12 -7.12 9.79 -4.67
N GLU A 13 -8.28 10.40 -4.84
CA GLU A 13 -9.14 10.90 -3.77
C GLU A 13 -9.92 9.77 -3.07
N ALA A 14 -9.89 8.54 -3.60
CA ALA A 14 -10.61 7.38 -3.07
C ALA A 14 -9.71 6.14 -2.99
N GLY A 15 -10.09 5.18 -2.14
CA GLY A 15 -9.52 3.84 -2.15
C GLY A 15 -10.13 2.94 -3.23
N PRO A 16 -9.69 1.67 -3.28
CA PRO A 16 -8.77 1.04 -2.35
C PRO A 16 -7.31 1.40 -2.59
N THR A 17 -6.51 1.37 -1.52
CA THR A 17 -5.05 1.44 -1.59
C THR A 17 -4.47 0.05 -1.33
N MET A 18 -3.66 -0.44 -2.25
CA MET A 18 -2.87 -1.66 -2.10
C MET A 18 -1.66 -1.35 -1.23
N VAL A 19 -1.46 -2.13 -0.17
CA VAL A 19 -0.46 -1.83 0.88
C VAL A 19 0.54 -2.95 1.13
N GLY A 20 0.39 -4.10 0.46
CA GLY A 20 1.32 -5.21 0.62
C GLY A 20 1.03 -6.39 -0.31
N ASP A 21 2.03 -7.24 -0.43
CA ASP A 21 2.01 -8.54 -1.10
C ASP A 21 1.85 -9.69 -0.08
N GLU A 22 1.88 -10.92 -0.56
CA GLU A 22 1.72 -12.13 0.26
C GLU A 22 2.74 -12.26 1.40
N HIS A 23 3.94 -11.68 1.25
CA HIS A 23 5.05 -11.79 2.20
C HIS A 23 5.21 -10.53 3.07
N SER A 24 4.29 -9.58 2.94
CA SER A 24 4.30 -8.35 3.71
C SER A 24 4.08 -8.62 5.20
N ASP A 25 4.74 -7.83 6.04
CA ASP A 25 4.75 -7.97 7.51
C ASP A 25 3.31 -7.98 8.06
N PRO A 26 2.82 -9.12 8.60
CA PRO A 26 1.45 -9.23 9.06
C PRO A 26 1.10 -8.25 10.18
N HIS A 27 2.09 -7.86 11.01
CA HIS A 27 1.88 -6.89 12.08
C HIS A 27 1.63 -5.49 11.50
N LEU A 28 2.44 -5.09 10.52
CA LEU A 28 2.25 -3.84 9.79
C LEU A 28 0.89 -3.81 9.07
N MET A 29 0.54 -4.90 8.37
CA MET A 29 -0.74 -5.00 7.66
C MET A 29 -1.94 -4.88 8.62
N SER A 30 -1.82 -5.46 9.82
CA SER A 30 -2.82 -5.34 10.88
C SER A 30 -2.96 -3.89 11.38
N ILE A 31 -1.85 -3.18 11.63
CA ILE A 31 -1.87 -1.77 12.05
C ILE A 31 -2.56 -0.88 10.99
N LEU A 32 -2.30 -1.15 9.71
CA LEU A 32 -2.94 -0.42 8.62
C LEU A 32 -4.44 -0.73 8.48
N GLY A 33 -4.93 -1.80 9.11
CA GLY A 33 -6.31 -2.29 8.96
C GLY A 33 -6.52 -2.99 7.62
N ALA A 34 -5.48 -3.60 7.06
CA ALA A 34 -5.52 -4.19 5.74
C ALA A 34 -6.20 -5.56 5.71
N THR A 35 -6.94 -5.82 4.64
CA THR A 35 -7.55 -7.12 4.35
C THR A 35 -6.73 -7.85 3.28
N LYS A 36 -6.40 -9.12 3.53
CA LYS A 36 -5.76 -9.99 2.53
C LYS A 36 -6.83 -10.54 1.58
N ARG A 37 -6.61 -10.43 0.27
CA ARG A 37 -7.48 -11.05 -0.75
C ARG A 37 -6.66 -11.71 -1.85
N SER A 38 -7.30 -12.63 -2.57
CA SER A 38 -6.83 -13.11 -3.87
C SER A 38 -7.89 -12.73 -4.91
N THR A 39 -7.48 -11.93 -5.89
CA THR A 39 -8.36 -11.49 -6.99
C THR A 39 -8.40 -12.59 -8.06
N LEU A 40 -9.58 -12.87 -8.61
CA LEU A 40 -9.75 -13.88 -9.67
C LEU A 40 -8.76 -13.61 -10.82
N GLY A 41 -7.96 -14.61 -11.17
CA GLY A 41 -6.92 -14.52 -12.19
C GLY A 41 -5.51 -14.30 -11.64
N ASN A 42 -5.37 -13.89 -10.38
CA ASN A 42 -4.08 -13.80 -9.72
C ASN A 42 -3.70 -15.13 -9.07
N ASN A 43 -2.41 -15.47 -9.13
CA ASN A 43 -1.81 -16.59 -8.40
C ASN A 43 -1.14 -16.13 -7.08
N PHE A 44 -1.37 -14.88 -6.67
CA PHE A 44 -0.81 -14.26 -5.48
C PHE A 44 -1.91 -13.58 -4.66
N CYS A 45 -1.64 -13.39 -3.38
CA CYS A 45 -2.48 -12.58 -2.50
C CYS A 45 -1.95 -11.15 -2.37
N GLU A 46 -2.85 -10.23 -2.10
CA GLU A 46 -2.54 -8.81 -1.90
C GLU A 46 -3.28 -8.28 -0.67
N TYR A 47 -2.65 -7.33 0.01
CA TYR A 47 -3.26 -6.59 1.12
C TYR A 47 -3.76 -5.24 0.62
N TYR A 48 -4.99 -4.90 0.99
CA TYR A 48 -5.59 -3.61 0.64
C TYR A 48 -6.34 -2.99 1.82
N VAL A 49 -6.48 -1.68 1.78
CA VAL A 49 -7.35 -0.89 2.65
C VAL A 49 -8.32 -0.06 1.81
N ASN A 50 -9.49 0.27 2.35
CA ASN A 50 -10.47 1.13 1.65
C ASN A 50 -10.12 2.63 1.73
N ASP A 51 -9.10 2.98 2.51
CA ASP A 51 -8.61 4.34 2.65
C ASP A 51 -7.97 4.85 1.35
N ALA A 52 -8.09 6.16 1.11
CA ALA A 52 -7.33 6.84 0.07
C ALA A 52 -5.82 6.83 0.40
N PRO A 53 -4.92 6.85 -0.61
CA PRO A 53 -3.47 6.74 -0.40
C PRO A 53 -2.92 7.80 0.55
N ARG A 54 -3.48 9.02 0.57
CA ARG A 54 -3.08 10.08 1.50
C ARG A 54 -3.19 9.63 2.97
N VAL A 55 -4.30 8.99 3.34
CA VAL A 55 -4.52 8.50 4.72
C VAL A 55 -3.55 7.38 5.06
N VAL A 56 -3.24 6.52 4.09
CA VAL A 56 -2.26 5.44 4.27
C VAL A 56 -0.85 5.98 4.45
N LEU A 57 -0.46 7.00 3.66
CA LEU A 57 0.83 7.66 3.79
C LEU A 57 0.99 8.31 5.18
N ASP A 58 -0.04 8.98 5.70
CA ASP A 58 0.00 9.55 7.07
C ASP A 58 0.21 8.46 8.14
N LYS A 59 -0.49 7.32 8.02
CA LYS A 59 -0.30 6.17 8.93
C LYS A 59 1.13 5.65 8.84
N LEU A 60 1.66 5.49 7.64
CA LEU A 60 3.02 4.99 7.40
C LEU A 60 4.09 5.95 7.93
N GLU A 61 3.88 7.27 7.83
CA GLU A 61 4.75 8.29 8.43
C GLU A 61 4.84 8.13 9.95
N SER A 62 3.70 7.90 10.63
CA SER A 62 3.70 7.64 12.09
C SER A 62 4.46 6.37 12.50
N LEU A 63 4.70 5.46 11.55
CA LEU A 63 5.45 4.21 11.73
C LEU A 63 6.92 4.35 11.28
N GLY A 64 7.36 5.56 10.92
CA GLY A 64 8.72 5.89 10.53
C GLY A 64 9.05 5.70 9.04
N TYR A 65 8.06 5.41 8.19
CA TYR A 65 8.30 5.33 6.75
C TYR A 65 8.30 6.73 6.12
N ARG A 66 9.24 6.98 5.22
CA ARG A 66 9.32 8.19 4.42
C ARG A 66 9.14 7.86 2.94
N VAL A 67 8.35 8.66 2.23
CA VAL A 67 8.27 8.57 0.77
C VAL A 67 9.63 8.91 0.15
N VAL A 68 10.16 8.00 -0.66
CA VAL A 68 11.41 8.16 -1.41
C VAL A 68 11.14 8.50 -2.87
N SER A 69 10.08 7.95 -3.45
CA SER A 69 9.68 8.22 -4.83
C SER A 69 8.19 7.96 -5.06
N MET A 70 7.64 8.59 -6.09
CA MET A 70 6.29 8.39 -6.59
C MET A 70 6.32 8.32 -8.12
N THR A 71 5.57 7.38 -8.70
CA THR A 71 5.45 7.26 -10.16
C THR A 71 4.05 6.81 -10.58
N GLY A 72 3.71 7.05 -11.85
CA GLY A 72 2.48 6.57 -12.49
C GLY A 72 2.79 5.49 -13.53
N VAL A 73 1.97 4.44 -13.57
CA VAL A 73 2.02 3.34 -14.53
C VAL A 73 0.60 2.99 -14.98
N GLY A 74 0.28 3.35 -16.22
CA GLY A 74 -1.08 3.22 -16.75
C GLY A 74 -2.07 4.09 -15.96
N GLN A 75 -3.05 3.46 -15.33
CA GLN A 75 -4.05 4.12 -14.46
C GLN A 75 -3.73 3.94 -12.97
N THR A 76 -2.52 3.48 -12.64
CA THR A 76 -2.07 3.20 -11.27
C THR A 76 -0.99 4.19 -10.86
N LEU A 77 -1.08 4.69 -9.63
CA LEU A 77 -0.04 5.46 -8.97
C LEU A 77 0.62 4.59 -7.89
N VAL A 78 1.94 4.68 -7.80
CA VAL A 78 2.77 3.87 -6.89
C VAL A 78 3.67 4.80 -6.07
N TRP A 79 3.74 4.56 -4.77
CA TRP A 79 4.70 5.20 -3.86
C TRP A 79 5.68 4.17 -3.35
N CYS A 80 6.96 4.53 -3.41
CA CYS A 80 8.04 3.81 -2.75
C CYS A 80 8.37 4.53 -1.45
N LEU A 81 8.27 3.80 -0.33
CA LEU A 81 8.61 4.28 0.99
C LEU A 81 9.79 3.49 1.57
N HIS A 82 10.56 4.14 2.44
CA HIS A 82 11.67 3.55 3.17
C HIS A 82 11.61 3.94 4.65
N ARG A 83 11.92 2.99 5.54
CA ARG A 83 12.18 3.22 6.96
C ARG A 83 13.61 2.79 7.26
N GLU A 84 14.39 3.73 7.77
CA GLU A 84 15.76 3.51 8.26
C GLU A 84 15.81 2.59 9.49
#